data_AF-A0A497NPY4-F1
#
_entry.id   AF-A0A497NPY4-F1
#
_cell.length_a   1.000
_cell.length_b   1.000
_cell.length_c   1.000
_cell.angle_alpha   90.00
_cell.angle_beta   90.00
_cell.angle_gamma   90.00
#
_symmetry.space_group_name_H-M   'P 1'
#
loop_
_entity.id
_entity.type
_entity.pdbx_description
1 polymer ?
#
loop_
_entity_poly.entity_id
_entity_poly.type
_entity_poly.pdbx_seq_one_letter_code
_entity_poly.pdbx_strand_id
1 'polypeptide(L)'
;MDKIMYYLYHIPGKKIGVTRDLNNRVTKQQGYFPDEYEVLDHSDDIDYISKREIELQQSYGYKIDRVEYKNLGKKMKINATEMTSTFPYPLNKLKGNLMDNMGKTWETVFGKFELDRDTVDWIVNNAQTSMYDAKRSYIYNKAFFEKFINKNLKQAKVNAREAADKALEHIEAMKAELISHSQSVNLRETYQDLEVKETDRFQKIRDWADERGLYDKGDTKTQFCKLMEEAGELGRAILKEDDIEFMDAIGDMVVVLTNMAMLGGTSIETCIDVAYGEIKNRKGKMVNGTFVKNG
;
A
#
# COMPACT_ATOMS: atom_id res chain seq x y z
N MET A 1 18.44 -13.86 -26.21
CA MET A 1 17.26 -14.21 -25.38
C MET A 1 16.92 -15.63 -25.71
N ASP A 2 17.02 -16.54 -24.74
CA ASP A 2 16.60 -17.92 -24.92
C ASP A 2 15.09 -17.96 -25.16
N LYS A 3 14.67 -18.65 -26.22
CA LYS A 3 13.24 -18.80 -26.53
C LYS A 3 12.60 -19.72 -25.50
N ILE A 4 11.44 -19.32 -24.98
CA ILE A 4 10.66 -20.13 -24.03
C ILE A 4 10.07 -21.33 -24.78
N MET A 5 10.43 -22.55 -24.37
CA MET A 5 9.89 -23.79 -24.94
C MET A 5 8.66 -24.26 -24.16
N TYR A 6 7.64 -24.72 -24.89
CA TYR A 6 6.42 -25.30 -24.36
C TYR A 6 6.35 -26.78 -24.74
N TYR A 7 5.99 -27.63 -23.78
CA TYR A 7 5.89 -29.08 -23.93
C TYR A 7 4.44 -29.53 -23.76
N LEU A 8 3.93 -30.24 -24.77
CA LEU A 8 2.65 -30.92 -24.73
C LEU A 8 2.88 -32.34 -24.22
N TYR A 9 2.38 -32.65 -23.03
CA TYR A 9 2.58 -33.95 -22.38
C TYR A 9 1.27 -34.73 -22.27
N HIS A 10 1.40 -36.05 -22.23
CA HIS A 10 0.29 -36.98 -22.08
C HIS A 10 0.59 -37.95 -20.95
N ILE A 11 -0.36 -38.04 -20.02
CA ILE A 11 -0.39 -39.06 -18.98
C ILE A 11 -1.45 -40.08 -19.42
N PRO A 12 -1.04 -41.28 -19.88
CA PRO A 12 -1.96 -42.26 -20.44
C PRO A 12 -3.14 -42.59 -19.53
N GLY A 13 -4.35 -42.58 -20.10
CA GLY A 13 -5.60 -42.82 -19.39
C GLY A 13 -6.02 -41.72 -18.41
N LYS A 14 -5.29 -40.60 -18.33
CA LYS A 14 -5.57 -39.49 -17.40
C LYS A 14 -5.89 -38.19 -18.11
N LYS A 15 -4.92 -37.61 -18.83
CA LYS A 15 -5.06 -36.30 -19.49
C LYS A 15 -3.92 -35.97 -20.45
N ILE A 16 -4.16 -34.96 -21.28
CA ILE A 16 -3.15 -34.23 -22.05
C ILE A 16 -3.09 -32.80 -21.53
N GLY A 17 -1.90 -32.23 -21.42
CA GLY A 17 -1.75 -30.83 -21.01
C GLY A 17 -0.45 -30.20 -21.49
N VAL A 18 -0.32 -28.88 -21.30
CA VAL A 18 0.90 -28.14 -21.66
C VAL A 18 1.66 -27.65 -20.42
N THR A 19 2.99 -27.59 -20.50
CA THR A 19 3.86 -26.99 -19.47
C THR A 19 5.14 -26.39 -20.08
N ARG A 20 5.77 -25.44 -19.38
CA ARG A 20 7.13 -24.96 -19.70
C ARG A 20 8.22 -25.74 -18.97
N ASP A 21 7.83 -26.52 -17.97
CA ASP A 21 8.72 -27.29 -17.10
C ASP A 21 8.05 -28.62 -16.75
N LEU A 22 8.49 -29.69 -17.41
CA LEU A 22 7.95 -31.04 -17.22
C LEU A 22 8.28 -31.59 -15.84
N ASN A 23 9.52 -31.44 -15.39
CA ASN A 23 9.98 -31.96 -14.10
C ASN A 23 9.20 -31.32 -12.94
N ASN A 24 9.06 -30.00 -12.94
CA ASN A 24 8.30 -29.32 -11.88
C ASN A 24 6.82 -29.67 -11.96
N ARG A 25 6.19 -29.55 -13.14
CA ARG A 25 4.74 -29.66 -13.29
C ARG A 25 4.20 -31.08 -13.23
N VAL A 26 4.88 -32.04 -13.88
CA VAL A 26 4.38 -33.41 -14.05
C VAL A 26 4.96 -34.31 -12.96
N THR A 27 6.26 -34.22 -12.72
CA THR A 27 6.93 -35.05 -11.71
C THR A 27 6.76 -34.52 -10.29
N LYS A 28 7.24 -33.31 -9.98
CA LYS A 28 7.22 -32.80 -8.60
C LYS A 28 5.80 -32.46 -8.10
N GLN A 29 4.98 -31.80 -8.92
CA GLN A 29 3.65 -31.36 -8.50
C GLN A 29 2.58 -32.45 -8.63
N GLN A 30 2.60 -33.24 -9.70
CA GLN A 30 1.55 -34.23 -9.97
C GLN A 30 1.95 -35.66 -9.60
N GLY A 31 3.24 -35.91 -9.33
CA GLY A 31 3.73 -37.18 -8.84
C GLY A 31 3.98 -38.25 -9.91
N TYR A 32 3.97 -37.91 -11.20
CA TYR A 32 4.22 -38.88 -12.27
C TYR A 32 5.69 -38.85 -12.70
N PHE A 33 6.35 -40.01 -12.63
CA PHE A 33 7.75 -40.16 -13.03
C PHE A 33 7.90 -40.09 -14.56
N PRO A 34 9.10 -39.76 -15.09
CA PRO A 34 9.34 -39.59 -16.53
C PRO A 34 8.96 -40.77 -17.44
N ASP A 35 8.84 -41.97 -16.89
CA ASP A 35 8.38 -43.19 -17.56
C ASP A 35 6.86 -43.38 -17.54
N GLU A 36 6.13 -42.57 -16.77
CA GLU A 36 4.66 -42.60 -16.64
C GLU A 36 3.96 -41.54 -17.50
N TYR A 37 4.72 -40.72 -18.24
CA TYR A 37 4.19 -39.75 -19.19
C TYR A 37 5.06 -39.62 -20.43
N GLU A 38 4.47 -39.16 -21.52
CA GLU A 38 5.17 -38.91 -22.78
C GLU A 38 5.03 -37.45 -23.20
N VAL A 39 6.00 -36.96 -23.98
CA VAL A 39 5.93 -35.65 -24.64
C VAL A 39 5.44 -35.90 -26.06
N LEU A 40 4.24 -35.41 -26.36
CA LEU A 40 3.60 -35.55 -27.67
C LEU A 40 4.10 -34.53 -28.69
N ASP A 41 4.43 -33.32 -28.23
CA ASP A 41 4.87 -32.22 -29.09
C ASP A 41 5.60 -31.13 -28.27
N HIS A 42 6.39 -30.29 -28.92
CA HIS A 42 6.98 -29.10 -28.30
C HIS A 42 7.18 -27.96 -29.31
N SER A 43 7.04 -26.71 -28.86
CA SER A 43 7.27 -25.53 -29.70
C SER A 43 7.63 -24.31 -28.85
N ASP A 44 8.27 -23.32 -29.47
CA ASP A 44 8.39 -21.97 -28.94
C ASP A 44 7.16 -21.09 -29.26
N ASP A 45 6.29 -21.55 -30.17
CA ASP A 45 5.01 -20.92 -30.51
C ASP A 45 3.88 -21.41 -29.57
N ILE A 46 3.46 -20.51 -28.68
CA ILE A 46 2.38 -20.77 -27.71
C ILE A 46 1.01 -20.89 -28.37
N ASP A 47 0.75 -20.18 -29.47
CA ASP A 47 -0.54 -20.25 -30.18
C ASP A 47 -0.69 -21.62 -30.84
N TYR A 48 0.39 -22.13 -31.43
CA TYR A 48 0.44 -23.48 -31.99
C TYR A 48 0.22 -24.57 -30.93
N ILE A 49 1.04 -24.59 -29.88
CA ILE A 49 0.97 -25.66 -28.85
C ILE A 49 -0.35 -25.63 -28.10
N SER A 50 -0.87 -24.44 -27.80
CA SER A 50 -2.16 -24.31 -27.12
C SER A 50 -3.33 -24.79 -27.97
N LYS A 51 -3.26 -24.68 -29.30
CA LYS A 51 -4.28 -25.23 -30.20
C LYS A 51 -4.16 -26.76 -30.31
N ARG A 52 -2.93 -27.27 -30.41
CA ARG A 52 -2.63 -28.71 -30.46
C ARG A 52 -3.12 -29.44 -29.21
N GLU A 53 -2.98 -28.84 -28.03
CA GLU A 53 -3.51 -29.39 -26.77
C GLU A 53 -5.01 -29.72 -26.86
N ILE A 54 -5.82 -28.76 -27.29
CA ILE A 54 -7.28 -28.92 -27.42
C ILE A 54 -7.64 -29.99 -28.45
N GLU A 55 -6.97 -29.99 -29.60
CA GLU A 55 -7.17 -30.98 -30.67
C GLU A 55 -6.83 -32.40 -30.20
N LEU A 56 -5.76 -32.56 -29.42
CA LEU A 56 -5.38 -33.87 -28.87
C LEU A 56 -6.29 -34.31 -27.72
N GLN A 57 -6.70 -33.41 -26.83
CA GLN A 57 -7.71 -33.72 -25.81
C GLN A 57 -9.01 -34.24 -26.45
N GLN A 58 -9.47 -33.59 -27.52
CA GLN A 58 -10.68 -34.01 -28.25
C GLN A 58 -10.50 -35.37 -28.93
N SER A 59 -9.39 -35.60 -29.64
CA SER A 59 -9.16 -36.85 -30.37
C SER A 59 -8.92 -38.06 -29.45
N TYR A 60 -8.30 -37.86 -28.29
CA TYR A 60 -8.09 -38.91 -27.28
C TYR A 60 -9.33 -39.12 -26.39
N GLY A 61 -10.38 -38.33 -26.55
CA GLY A 61 -11.61 -38.43 -25.76
C GLY A 61 -11.46 -37.94 -24.31
N TYR A 62 -10.42 -37.15 -24.01
CA TYR A 62 -10.28 -36.50 -22.72
C TYR A 62 -11.21 -35.30 -22.59
N LYS A 63 -11.50 -34.91 -21.34
CA LYS A 63 -12.23 -33.68 -21.06
C LYS A 63 -11.42 -32.49 -21.58
N ILE A 64 -12.01 -31.75 -22.50
CA ILE A 64 -11.40 -30.55 -23.09
C ILE A 64 -11.31 -29.44 -22.04
N ASP A 65 -10.13 -28.82 -21.96
CA ASP A 65 -9.90 -27.69 -21.07
C ASP A 65 -10.75 -26.48 -21.44
N ARG A 66 -11.29 -25.80 -20.42
CA ARG A 66 -12.17 -24.64 -20.61
C ARG A 66 -11.41 -23.38 -21.02
N VAL A 67 -10.10 -23.36 -20.78
CA VAL A 67 -9.21 -22.22 -21.04
C VAL A 67 -7.96 -22.77 -21.70
N GLU A 68 -7.69 -22.29 -22.92
CA GLU A 68 -6.48 -22.58 -23.67
C GLU A 68 -5.21 -22.22 -22.89
N TYR A 69 -4.15 -23.02 -23.00
CA TYR A 69 -2.86 -22.77 -22.34
C TYR A 69 -2.28 -21.38 -22.59
N LYS A 70 -2.45 -20.81 -23.79
CA LYS A 70 -1.99 -19.44 -24.07
C LYS A 70 -2.72 -18.36 -23.26
N ASN A 71 -3.89 -18.69 -22.74
CA ASN A 71 -4.71 -17.82 -21.92
C ASN A 71 -4.58 -18.14 -20.43
N LEU A 72 -3.96 -19.27 -20.06
CA LEU A 72 -3.56 -19.56 -18.69
C LEU A 72 -2.56 -18.50 -18.22
N GLY A 73 -2.94 -17.75 -17.19
CA GLY A 73 -2.13 -16.66 -16.65
C GLY A 73 -2.22 -15.34 -17.42
N LYS A 74 -3.08 -15.18 -18.44
CA LYS A 74 -3.43 -13.85 -18.96
C LYS A 74 -4.22 -13.11 -17.89
N LYS A 75 -3.48 -12.36 -17.06
CA LYS A 75 -4.06 -11.51 -16.02
C LYS A 75 -5.02 -10.53 -16.67
N MET A 76 -6.23 -10.41 -16.13
CA MET A 76 -7.19 -9.40 -16.56
C MET A 76 -6.50 -8.03 -16.61
N LYS A 77 -6.59 -7.31 -17.73
CA LYS A 77 -6.07 -5.93 -17.84
C LYS A 77 -7.24 -4.97 -17.68
N ILE A 78 -7.37 -4.39 -16.50
CA ILE A 78 -8.35 -3.34 -16.21
C ILE A 78 -7.80 -2.03 -16.78
N ASN A 79 -8.62 -1.32 -17.55
CA ASN A 79 -8.29 0.04 -18.00
C ASN A 79 -8.96 1.05 -17.07
N ALA A 80 -8.18 1.65 -16.18
CA ALA A 80 -8.65 2.67 -15.26
C ALA A 80 -8.41 4.06 -15.85
N THR A 81 -9.49 4.81 -16.01
CA THR A 81 -9.48 6.25 -16.29
C THR A 81 -9.80 7.01 -15.01
N GLU A 82 -9.91 8.33 -15.06
CA GLU A 82 -10.41 9.11 -13.92
C GLU A 82 -11.83 8.67 -13.51
N MET A 83 -12.72 8.53 -14.49
CA MET A 83 -14.15 8.31 -14.27
C MET A 83 -14.52 6.84 -14.05
N THR A 84 -13.91 5.93 -14.83
CA THR A 84 -14.34 4.54 -14.90
C THR A 84 -13.19 3.55 -14.90
N SER A 85 -13.45 2.36 -14.38
CA SER A 85 -12.60 1.19 -14.53
C SER A 85 -13.28 0.23 -15.49
N THR A 86 -12.66 0.00 -16.65
CA THR A 86 -13.20 -0.83 -17.72
C THR A 86 -12.56 -2.22 -17.68
N PHE A 87 -13.41 -3.23 -17.61
CA PHE A 87 -13.05 -4.64 -17.63
C PHE A 87 -13.11 -5.19 -19.06
N PRO A 88 -12.18 -6.07 -19.47
CA PRO A 88 -12.14 -6.63 -20.82
C PRO A 88 -13.15 -7.76 -21.03
N TYR A 89 -14.33 -7.67 -20.39
CA TYR A 89 -15.37 -8.70 -20.42
C TYR A 89 -16.78 -8.07 -20.49
N PRO A 90 -17.73 -8.70 -21.20
CA PRO A 90 -19.14 -8.32 -21.15
C PRO A 90 -19.76 -8.72 -19.80
N LEU A 91 -20.88 -8.06 -19.42
CA LEU A 91 -21.53 -8.26 -18.11
C LEU A 91 -21.82 -9.73 -17.78
N ASN A 92 -22.30 -10.51 -18.75
CA ASN A 92 -22.63 -11.92 -18.58
C ASN A 92 -21.42 -12.84 -18.33
N LYS A 93 -20.19 -12.36 -18.55
CA LYS A 93 -18.94 -13.07 -18.27
C LYS A 93 -18.14 -12.42 -17.15
N LEU A 94 -18.57 -11.27 -16.64
CA LEU A 94 -17.81 -10.46 -15.69
C LEU A 94 -17.57 -11.20 -14.37
N LYS A 95 -18.62 -11.75 -13.74
CA LYS A 95 -18.50 -12.37 -12.40
C LYS A 95 -17.44 -13.47 -12.34
N GLY A 96 -17.47 -14.44 -13.26
CA GLY A 96 -16.51 -15.54 -13.29
C GLY A 96 -15.07 -15.06 -13.45
N ASN A 97 -14.84 -14.13 -14.38
CA ASN A 97 -13.50 -13.60 -14.62
C ASN A 97 -12.96 -12.74 -13.46
N LEU A 98 -13.84 -12.02 -12.75
CA LEU A 98 -13.44 -11.31 -11.53
C LEU A 98 -13.02 -12.29 -10.43
N MET A 99 -13.78 -13.37 -10.22
CA MET A 99 -13.45 -14.43 -9.26
C MET A 99 -12.14 -15.15 -9.62
N ASP A 100 -11.85 -15.35 -10.90
CA ASP A 100 -10.58 -15.94 -11.35
C ASP A 100 -9.37 -15.01 -11.11
N ASN A 101 -9.63 -13.72 -10.81
CA ASN A 101 -8.62 -12.68 -10.57
C ASN A 101 -8.71 -12.11 -9.14
N MET A 102 -9.12 -12.91 -8.14
CA MET A 102 -9.12 -12.48 -6.73
C MET A 102 -7.77 -11.91 -6.28
N GLY A 103 -7.81 -10.88 -5.42
CA GLY A 103 -6.64 -10.14 -4.92
C GLY A 103 -6.00 -9.23 -5.98
N LYS A 104 -6.55 -9.18 -7.20
CA LYS A 104 -6.05 -8.26 -8.21
C LYS A 104 -6.32 -6.83 -7.80
N THR A 105 -5.28 -6.02 -7.88
CA THR A 105 -5.34 -4.59 -7.60
C THR A 105 -5.14 -3.76 -8.87
N TRP A 106 -5.66 -2.54 -8.86
CA TRP A 106 -5.41 -1.56 -9.90
C TRP A 106 -5.48 -0.14 -9.34
N GLU A 107 -4.66 0.74 -9.89
CA GLU A 107 -4.57 2.13 -9.44
C GLU A 107 -5.63 3.01 -10.11
N THR A 108 -6.17 3.94 -9.34
CA THR A 108 -7.08 4.99 -9.81
C THR A 108 -6.71 6.33 -9.16
N VAL A 109 -7.30 7.42 -9.63
CA VAL A 109 -7.16 8.73 -8.97
C VAL A 109 -7.70 8.76 -7.53
N PHE A 110 -8.55 7.79 -7.16
CA PHE A 110 -9.11 7.64 -5.81
C PHE A 110 -8.29 6.67 -4.94
N GLY A 111 -7.13 6.22 -5.43
CA GLY A 111 -6.27 5.24 -4.80
C GLY A 111 -6.42 3.84 -5.41
N LYS A 112 -5.76 2.88 -4.75
CA LYS A 112 -5.69 1.48 -5.15
C LYS A 112 -7.00 0.76 -4.88
N PHE A 113 -7.60 0.19 -5.92
CA PHE A 113 -8.75 -0.69 -5.81
C PHE A 113 -8.28 -2.14 -5.80
N GLU A 114 -9.07 -3.02 -5.17
CA GLU A 114 -8.77 -4.44 -5.03
C GLU A 114 -10.02 -5.27 -5.32
N LEU A 115 -9.81 -6.48 -5.85
CA LEU A 115 -10.82 -7.51 -5.93
C LEU A 115 -10.75 -8.41 -4.69
N ASP A 116 -11.75 -8.28 -3.83
CA ASP A 116 -12.13 -9.19 -2.75
C ASP A 116 -13.57 -9.71 -2.98
N ARG A 117 -14.11 -10.53 -2.07
CA ARG A 117 -15.47 -11.07 -2.25
C ARG A 117 -16.54 -9.98 -2.30
N ASP A 118 -16.43 -8.95 -1.47
CA ASP A 118 -17.45 -7.93 -1.30
C ASP A 118 -17.47 -6.95 -2.48
N THR A 119 -16.28 -6.58 -2.94
CA THR A 119 -16.07 -5.71 -4.10
C THR A 119 -16.51 -6.38 -5.38
N VAL A 120 -16.28 -7.69 -5.57
CA VAL A 120 -16.75 -8.43 -6.77
C VAL A 120 -18.27 -8.40 -6.87
N ASP A 121 -18.99 -8.71 -5.79
CA ASP A 121 -20.46 -8.69 -5.82
C ASP A 121 -21.00 -7.28 -6.08
N TRP A 122 -20.37 -6.25 -5.51
CA TRP A 122 -20.74 -4.87 -5.82
C TRP A 122 -20.46 -4.50 -7.27
N ILE A 123 -19.30 -4.87 -7.83
CA ILE A 123 -18.94 -4.59 -9.22
C ILE A 123 -19.97 -5.22 -10.16
N VAL A 124 -20.32 -6.48 -9.95
CA VAL A 124 -21.30 -7.18 -10.80
C VAL A 124 -22.66 -6.47 -10.82
N ASN A 125 -23.09 -5.95 -9.67
CA ASN A 125 -24.38 -5.25 -9.55
C ASN A 125 -24.36 -3.82 -10.09
N ASN A 126 -23.19 -3.20 -10.23
CA ASN A 126 -23.06 -1.79 -10.61
C ASN A 126 -22.36 -1.57 -11.95
N ALA A 127 -21.85 -2.63 -12.59
CA ALA A 127 -21.19 -2.55 -13.87
C ALA A 127 -22.19 -2.30 -15.02
N GLN A 128 -21.75 -1.52 -16.00
CA GLN A 128 -22.50 -1.18 -17.21
C GLN A 128 -21.74 -1.70 -18.43
N THR A 129 -22.45 -2.06 -19.50
CA THR A 129 -21.83 -2.39 -20.78
C THR A 129 -21.23 -1.13 -21.40
N SER A 130 -20.02 -1.22 -21.97
CA SER A 130 -19.42 -0.07 -22.65
C SER A 130 -20.20 0.29 -23.91
N MET A 131 -20.47 1.59 -24.08
CA MET A 131 -21.14 2.11 -25.28
C MET A 131 -20.28 1.98 -26.55
N TYR A 132 -18.96 1.87 -26.40
CA TYR A 132 -18.00 1.79 -27.52
C TYR A 132 -17.64 0.34 -27.88
N ASP A 133 -17.83 -0.61 -26.96
CA ASP A 133 -17.47 -2.01 -27.15
C ASP A 133 -18.33 -2.91 -26.27
N ALA A 134 -19.31 -3.59 -26.87
CA ALA A 134 -20.22 -4.50 -26.16
C ALA A 134 -19.51 -5.70 -25.50
N LYS A 135 -18.23 -5.97 -25.85
CA LYS A 135 -17.40 -7.00 -25.20
C LYS A 135 -16.73 -6.49 -23.93
N ARG A 136 -16.98 -5.25 -23.52
CA ARG A 136 -16.43 -4.62 -22.32
C ARG A 136 -17.52 -4.13 -21.40
N SER A 137 -17.19 -4.08 -20.12
CA SER A 137 -18.03 -3.51 -19.08
C SER A 137 -17.22 -2.57 -18.22
N TYR A 138 -17.86 -1.66 -17.51
CA TYR A 138 -17.18 -0.70 -16.65
C TYR A 138 -17.98 -0.39 -15.39
N ILE A 139 -17.28 0.05 -14.35
CA ILE A 139 -17.87 0.70 -13.17
C ILE A 139 -17.45 2.16 -13.12
N TYR A 140 -18.19 2.97 -12.38
CA TYR A 140 -17.76 4.32 -12.02
C TYR A 140 -16.85 4.28 -10.79
N ASN A 141 -15.64 4.84 -10.91
CA ASN A 141 -14.62 4.78 -9.88
C ASN A 141 -15.06 5.47 -8.59
N LYS A 142 -15.71 6.63 -8.70
CA LYS A 142 -16.21 7.38 -7.53
C LYS A 142 -17.21 6.57 -6.70
N ALA A 143 -18.12 5.84 -7.35
CA ALA A 143 -19.10 5.02 -6.65
C ALA A 143 -18.45 3.85 -5.90
N PHE A 144 -17.43 3.22 -6.51
CA PHE A 144 -16.65 2.16 -5.86
C PHE A 144 -15.86 2.71 -4.65
N PHE A 145 -15.17 3.83 -4.83
CA PHE A 145 -14.41 4.50 -3.77
C PHE A 145 -15.27 4.84 -2.55
N GLU A 146 -16.44 5.45 -2.77
CA GLU A 146 -17.34 5.83 -1.68
C GLU A 146 -17.81 4.62 -0.88
N LYS A 147 -18.08 3.50 -1.56
CA LYS A 147 -18.60 2.29 -0.94
C LYS A 147 -17.55 1.58 -0.06
N PHE A 148 -16.34 1.42 -0.57
CA PHE A 148 -15.33 0.55 0.04
C PHE A 148 -14.20 1.32 0.71
N ILE A 149 -13.69 2.36 0.08
CA ILE A 149 -12.49 3.06 0.57
C ILE A 149 -12.89 4.15 1.58
N ASN A 150 -13.78 5.08 1.19
CA ASN A 150 -14.17 6.19 2.05
C ASN A 150 -14.89 5.71 3.33
N LYS A 151 -15.74 4.69 3.20
CA LYS A 151 -16.44 4.09 4.34
C LYS A 151 -15.46 3.50 5.36
N ASN A 152 -14.44 2.78 4.91
CA ASN A 152 -13.42 2.19 5.77
C ASN A 152 -12.54 3.27 6.43
N LEU A 153 -12.15 4.30 5.68
CA LEU A 153 -11.40 5.44 6.23
C LEU A 153 -12.17 6.18 7.32
N LYS A 154 -13.48 6.38 7.15
CA LYS A 154 -14.33 6.99 8.19
C LYS A 154 -14.39 6.12 9.44
N GLN A 155 -14.56 4.81 9.30
CA GLN A 155 -14.60 3.89 10.43
C GLN A 155 -13.25 3.85 11.17
N ALA A 156 -12.13 3.79 10.45
CA ALA A 156 -10.79 3.79 11.04
C ALA A 156 -10.51 5.06 11.87
N LYS A 157 -10.94 6.23 11.37
CA LYS A 157 -10.82 7.50 12.11
C LYS A 157 -11.65 7.53 13.39
N VAL A 158 -12.85 6.96 13.37
CA VAL A 158 -13.70 6.83 14.56
C VAL A 158 -13.01 5.93 15.59
N ASN A 159 -12.54 4.76 15.17
CA ASN A 159 -11.85 3.81 16.07
C ASN A 159 -10.56 4.40 16.67
N ALA A 160 -9.77 5.14 15.88
CA ALA A 160 -8.54 5.78 16.36
C ALA A 160 -8.83 6.86 17.41
N ARG A 161 -9.91 7.62 17.25
CA ARG A 161 -10.36 8.61 18.23
C ARG A 161 -10.78 7.93 19.54
N GLU A 162 -11.60 6.88 19.46
CA GLU A 162 -12.02 6.13 20.64
C GLU A 162 -10.84 5.50 21.40
N ALA A 163 -9.79 5.05 20.70
CA ALA A 163 -8.58 4.53 21.32
C ALA A 163 -7.77 5.63 22.03
N ALA A 164 -7.66 6.81 21.42
CA ALA A 164 -6.98 7.96 22.01
C ALA A 164 -7.69 8.47 23.28
N ASP A 165 -9.02 8.57 23.24
CA ASP A 165 -9.83 9.00 24.38
C ASP A 165 -9.66 8.04 25.57
N LYS A 166 -9.67 6.72 25.33
CA LYS A 166 -9.40 5.70 26.36
C LYS A 166 -7.99 5.77 26.95
N ALA A 167 -6.99 6.10 26.15
CA ALA A 167 -5.62 6.24 26.63
C ALA A 167 -5.47 7.47 27.55
N LEU A 168 -6.17 8.56 27.21
CA LEU A 168 -6.20 9.77 28.02
C LEU A 168 -6.85 9.51 29.40
N GLU A 169 -7.97 8.80 29.43
CA GLU A 169 -8.63 8.40 30.69
C GLU A 169 -7.71 7.58 31.61
N HIS A 170 -6.93 6.64 31.06
CA HIS A 170 -5.97 5.85 31.85
C HIS A 170 -4.84 6.72 32.42
N ILE A 171 -4.34 7.68 31.64
CA ILE A 171 -3.29 8.61 32.09
C ILE A 171 -3.81 9.50 33.22
N GLU A 172 -5.05 9.98 33.12
CA GLU A 172 -5.69 10.78 34.18
C GLU A 172 -5.89 9.98 35.47
N ALA A 173 -6.30 8.72 35.37
CA ALA A 173 -6.42 7.82 36.52
C ALA A 173 -5.06 7.59 37.21
N MET A 174 -4.00 7.31 36.44
CA MET A 174 -2.65 7.15 36.99
C MET A 174 -2.14 8.43 37.68
N LYS A 175 -2.42 9.61 37.11
CA LYS A 175 -2.05 10.90 37.73
C LYS A 175 -2.76 11.10 39.07
N ALA A 176 -4.04 10.76 39.17
CA ALA A 176 -4.81 10.86 40.41
C ALA A 176 -4.25 9.94 41.51
N GLU A 177 -3.81 8.72 41.16
CA GLU A 177 -3.16 7.80 42.09
C GLU A 177 -1.79 8.32 42.57
N LEU A 178 -0.98 8.89 41.68
CA LEU A 178 0.31 9.51 42.04
C LEU A 178 0.14 10.69 43.01
N ILE A 179 -0.86 11.54 42.76
CA ILE A 179 -1.16 12.69 43.61
C ILE A 179 -1.63 12.23 45.01
N SER A 180 -2.47 11.20 45.10
CA SER A 180 -2.94 10.70 46.40
C SER A 180 -1.80 10.09 47.24
N HIS A 181 -0.82 9.44 46.60
CA HIS A 181 0.37 8.93 47.29
C HIS A 181 1.30 10.05 47.80
N SER A 182 1.39 11.18 47.09
CA SER A 182 2.23 12.32 47.48
C SER A 182 1.74 13.10 48.70
N GLN A 183 0.46 12.98 49.09
CA GLN A 183 -0.13 13.73 50.21
C GLN A 183 0.20 13.15 51.61
N SER A 184 1.02 12.09 51.68
CA SER A 184 1.36 11.39 52.93
C SER A 184 2.64 11.90 53.63
N VAL A 185 3.29 12.98 53.16
CA VAL A 185 4.56 13.50 53.74
C VAL A 185 4.55 15.04 53.86
N ASN A 186 4.83 15.56 55.07
CA ASN A 186 5.04 16.98 55.44
C ASN A 186 6.20 17.01 56.47
N LEU A 187 7.14 17.97 56.62
CA LEU A 187 7.31 19.37 56.19
C LEU A 187 8.78 19.83 56.44
N ARG A 188 9.24 20.82 55.65
CA ARG A 188 10.40 21.76 55.82
C ARG A 188 11.71 21.42 55.09
N GLU A 189 11.92 22.05 53.94
CA GLU A 189 12.94 23.12 53.74
C GLU A 189 12.78 23.77 52.34
N THR A 190 12.71 25.10 52.36
CA THR A 190 12.91 26.12 51.29
C THR A 190 12.53 25.85 49.82
N TYR A 191 11.69 26.76 49.31
CA TYR A 191 11.35 26.98 47.90
C TYR A 191 12.56 27.49 47.10
N GLN A 192 13.38 26.56 46.61
CA GLN A 192 14.46 26.65 45.60
C GLN A 192 15.06 25.24 45.64
N ASP A 193 14.63 24.26 44.84
CA ASP A 193 14.80 24.21 43.40
C ASP A 193 13.73 23.29 42.80
N LEU A 194 12.98 23.84 41.83
CA LEU A 194 11.89 23.17 41.14
C LEU A 194 12.41 22.02 40.27
N GLU A 195 11.70 20.89 40.35
CA GLU A 195 11.39 19.94 39.28
C GLU A 195 12.45 19.74 38.18
N VAL A 196 13.03 18.54 38.13
CA VAL A 196 13.50 17.96 36.86
C VAL A 196 12.25 17.76 35.98
N LYS A 197 11.87 18.82 35.26
CA LYS A 197 10.93 18.76 34.13
C LYS A 197 11.43 17.68 33.20
N GLU A 198 10.54 16.76 32.84
CA GLU A 198 10.75 15.84 31.73
C GLU A 198 11.19 16.67 30.52
N THR A 199 12.49 16.64 30.20
CA THR A 199 13.09 17.50 29.18
C THR A 199 12.43 17.20 27.84
N ASP A 200 11.81 18.22 27.27
CA ASP A 200 11.20 18.23 25.95
C ASP A 200 12.18 17.66 24.90
N ARG A 201 11.67 16.83 23.97
CA ARG A 201 12.51 16.15 22.96
C ARG A 201 13.25 17.14 22.07
N PHE A 202 12.63 18.29 21.78
CA PHE A 202 13.29 19.36 21.03
C PHE A 202 14.40 20.01 21.84
N GLN A 203 14.25 20.13 23.16
CA GLN A 203 15.32 20.63 24.01
C GLN A 203 16.53 19.69 23.98
N LYS A 204 16.33 18.37 24.06
CA LYS A 204 17.42 17.39 23.95
C LYS A 204 18.18 17.50 22.62
N ILE A 205 17.46 17.76 21.53
CA ILE A 205 18.08 17.98 20.21
C ILE A 205 18.94 19.25 20.23
N ARG A 206 18.44 20.34 20.82
CA ARG A 206 19.17 21.60 20.93
C ARG A 206 20.42 21.46 21.78
N ASP A 207 20.30 20.82 22.93
CA ASP A 207 21.43 20.58 23.84
C ASP A 207 22.52 19.76 23.13
N TRP A 208 22.15 18.69 22.42
CA TRP A 208 23.07 17.87 21.63
C TRP A 208 23.82 18.68 20.56
N ALA A 209 23.14 19.63 19.91
CA ALA A 209 23.70 20.48 18.88
C ALA A 209 24.62 21.57 19.44
N ASP A 210 24.23 22.18 20.56
CA ASP A 210 25.00 23.21 21.27
C ASP A 210 26.34 22.65 21.78
N GLU A 211 26.32 21.48 22.42
CA GLU A 211 27.51 20.76 22.87
C GLU A 211 28.55 20.51 21.76
N ARG A 212 28.11 20.47 20.49
CA ARG A 212 28.93 20.21 19.31
C ARG A 212 29.35 21.48 18.58
N GLY A 213 29.01 22.65 19.12
CA GLY A 213 29.32 23.95 18.54
C GLY A 213 28.56 24.22 17.23
N LEU A 214 27.41 23.57 17.03
CA LEU A 214 26.60 23.77 15.83
C LEU A 214 26.08 25.21 15.76
N TYR A 215 25.76 25.83 16.90
CA TYR A 215 25.30 27.23 16.94
C TYR A 215 26.43 28.25 16.86
N ASP A 216 27.67 27.85 17.19
CA ASP A 216 28.84 28.72 17.08
C ASP A 216 29.41 28.78 15.67
N LYS A 217 29.38 27.66 14.95
CA LYS A 217 30.09 27.45 13.67
C LYS A 217 29.18 27.11 12.50
N GLY A 218 27.97 26.65 12.79
CA GLY A 218 27.00 26.27 11.77
C GLY A 218 26.26 27.48 11.20
N ASP A 219 25.70 27.28 10.02
CA ASP A 219 24.89 28.28 9.35
C ASP A 219 23.65 27.64 8.71
N THR A 220 22.65 28.46 8.43
CA THR A 220 21.35 28.00 7.90
C THR A 220 21.45 27.41 6.50
N LYS A 221 22.44 27.80 5.67
CA LYS A 221 22.63 27.21 4.34
C LYS A 221 23.15 25.78 4.45
N THR A 222 24.11 25.55 5.35
CA THR A 222 24.62 24.21 5.64
C THR A 222 23.51 23.29 6.17
N GLN A 223 22.68 23.77 7.10
CA GLN A 223 21.53 23.00 7.59
C GLN A 223 20.48 22.74 6.49
N PHE A 224 20.25 23.69 5.59
CA PHE A 224 19.35 23.48 4.45
C PHE A 224 19.88 22.37 3.51
N CYS A 225 21.18 22.34 3.24
CA CYS A 225 21.78 21.24 2.46
C CYS A 225 21.57 19.89 3.14
N LYS A 226 21.74 19.81 4.46
CA LYS A 226 21.49 18.58 5.23
C LYS A 226 20.03 18.16 5.19
N LEU A 227 19.09 19.10 5.29
CA LEU A 227 17.65 18.82 5.15
C LEU A 227 17.32 18.19 3.79
N MET A 228 17.97 18.65 2.71
CA MET A 228 17.77 18.08 1.38
C MET A 228 18.37 16.67 1.23
N GLU A 229 19.43 16.35 1.97
CA GLU A 229 19.98 15.00 2.09
C GLU A 229 18.94 14.06 2.72
N GLU A 230 18.40 14.43 3.89
CA GLU A 230 17.38 13.64 4.60
C GLU A 230 16.08 13.46 3.78
N ALA A 231 15.66 14.52 3.08
CA ALA A 231 14.52 14.44 2.17
C ALA A 231 14.75 13.47 0.99
N GLY A 232 16.00 13.34 0.53
CA GLY A 232 16.40 12.35 -0.47
C GLY A 232 16.34 10.92 0.06
N GLU A 233 16.74 10.72 1.32
CA GLU A 233 16.65 9.43 2.01
C GLU A 233 15.20 9.01 2.19
N LEU A 234 14.34 9.93 2.63
CA LEU A 234 12.90 9.74 2.71
C LEU A 234 12.31 9.37 1.34
N GLY A 235 12.70 10.09 0.28
CA GLY A 235 12.26 9.79 -1.08
C GLY A 235 12.63 8.38 -1.52
N ARG A 236 13.84 7.92 -1.18
CA ARG A 236 14.31 6.56 -1.45
C ARG A 236 13.57 5.51 -0.61
N ALA A 237 13.31 5.77 0.66
CA ALA A 237 12.54 4.88 1.53
C ALA A 237 11.12 4.66 1.01
N ILE A 238 10.44 5.75 0.60
CA ILE A 238 9.11 5.70 -0.03
C ILE A 238 9.13 4.84 -1.30
N LEU A 239 10.15 5.00 -2.16
CA LEU A 239 10.27 4.22 -3.40
C LEU A 239 10.50 2.73 -3.17
N LYS A 240 11.09 2.36 -2.03
CA LYS A 240 11.43 0.97 -1.68
C LYS A 240 10.43 0.30 -0.75
N GLU A 241 9.37 1.00 -0.33
CA GLU A 241 8.42 0.53 0.69
C GLU A 241 9.15 0.09 1.98
N ASP A 242 10.18 0.86 2.38
CA ASP A 242 11.00 0.59 3.57
C ASP A 242 10.50 1.42 4.76
N ASP A 243 9.60 0.82 5.55
CA ASP A 243 8.95 1.47 6.69
C ASP A 243 9.93 1.89 7.81
N ILE A 244 11.08 1.20 7.93
CA ILE A 244 12.10 1.50 8.95
C ILE A 244 12.84 2.77 8.55
N GLU A 245 13.34 2.82 7.32
CA GLU A 245 14.03 3.99 6.76
C GLU A 245 13.07 5.19 6.63
N PHE A 246 11.78 4.95 6.33
CA PHE A 246 10.77 6.01 6.27
C PHE A 246 10.61 6.72 7.62
N MET A 247 10.60 5.94 8.72
CA MET A 247 10.50 6.47 10.07
C MET A 247 11.77 7.22 10.49
N ASP A 248 12.94 6.69 10.15
CA ASP A 248 14.25 7.27 10.47
C ASP A 248 14.46 8.62 9.75
N ALA A 249 14.24 8.66 8.43
CA ALA A 249 14.41 9.86 7.62
C ALA A 249 13.46 11.00 8.02
N ILE A 250 12.22 10.70 8.44
CA ILE A 250 11.33 11.72 9.01
C ILE A 250 11.88 12.25 10.34
N GLY A 251 12.42 11.37 11.18
CA GLY A 251 13.06 11.74 12.44
C GLY A 251 14.23 12.71 12.23
N ASP A 252 15.12 12.38 11.30
CA ASP A 252 16.30 13.21 10.98
C ASP A 252 15.92 14.56 10.38
N MET A 253 14.91 14.62 9.52
CA MET A 253 14.36 15.89 9.04
C MET A 253 13.87 16.79 10.20
N VAL A 254 13.21 16.21 11.23
CA VAL A 254 12.76 16.97 12.40
C VAL A 254 13.94 17.47 13.24
N VAL A 255 15.01 16.68 13.38
CA VAL A 255 16.26 17.10 14.05
C VAL A 255 16.89 18.30 13.33
N VAL A 256 17.03 18.23 12.01
CA VAL A 256 17.60 19.34 11.21
C VAL A 256 16.73 20.59 11.31
N LEU A 257 15.40 20.46 11.16
CA LEU A 257 14.48 21.60 11.26
C LEU A 257 14.53 22.26 12.65
N THR A 258 14.72 21.47 13.71
CA THR A 258 14.84 21.97 15.08
C THR A 258 16.06 22.88 15.24
N ASN A 259 17.22 22.41 14.80
CA ASN A 259 18.48 23.16 14.91
C ASN A 259 18.51 24.36 13.95
N MET A 260 17.93 24.21 12.75
CA MET A 260 17.84 25.31 11.78
C MET A 260 16.93 26.45 12.26
N ALA A 261 15.82 26.13 12.95
CA ALA A 261 14.97 27.15 13.57
C ALA A 261 15.72 27.96 14.63
N MET A 262 16.53 27.29 15.46
CA MET A 262 17.39 27.95 16.47
C MET A 262 18.44 28.86 15.84
N LEU A 263 19.15 28.39 14.81
CA LEU A 263 20.09 29.22 14.03
C LEU A 263 19.40 30.43 13.38
N GLY A 264 18.12 30.29 13.03
CA GLY A 264 17.29 31.35 12.48
C GLY A 264 16.74 32.33 13.53
N GLY A 265 17.08 32.17 14.82
CA GLY A 265 16.62 33.04 15.90
C GLY A 265 15.19 32.78 16.38
N THR A 266 14.67 31.57 16.16
CA THR A 266 13.34 31.14 16.62
C THR A 266 13.39 29.71 17.17
N SER A 267 12.24 29.07 17.41
CA SER A 267 12.16 27.68 17.83
C SER A 267 11.21 26.90 16.92
N ILE A 268 11.44 25.59 16.77
CA ILE A 268 10.58 24.76 15.91
C ILE A 268 9.14 24.71 16.43
N GLU A 269 8.95 24.77 17.75
CA GLU A 269 7.66 24.86 18.41
C GLU A 269 6.93 26.13 17.98
N THR A 270 7.62 27.27 17.97
CA THR A 270 7.08 28.53 17.46
C THR A 270 6.74 28.43 15.98
N CYS A 271 7.59 27.82 15.16
CA CYS A 271 7.31 27.61 13.74
C CYS A 271 6.07 26.74 13.51
N ILE A 272 5.94 25.65 14.26
CA ILE A 272 4.79 24.74 14.21
C ILE A 272 3.53 25.47 14.65
N ASP A 273 3.58 26.25 15.73
CA ASP A 273 2.43 27.01 16.24
C ASP A 273 1.96 28.06 15.24
N VAL A 274 2.89 28.77 14.60
CA VAL A 274 2.58 29.73 13.53
C VAL A 274 1.94 29.00 12.35
N ALA A 275 2.58 27.95 11.84
CA ALA A 275 2.07 27.17 10.71
C ALA A 275 0.69 26.56 11.02
N TYR A 276 0.52 25.99 12.22
CA TYR A 276 -0.74 25.46 12.72
C TYR A 276 -1.79 26.56 12.84
N GLY A 277 -1.42 27.73 13.37
CA GLY A 277 -2.25 28.92 13.42
C GLY A 277 -2.84 29.29 12.06
N GLU A 278 -2.04 29.15 11.00
CA GLU A 278 -2.50 29.38 9.63
C GLU A 278 -3.37 28.26 9.09
N ILE A 279 -3.11 26.99 9.42
CA ILE A 279 -3.83 25.83 8.85
C ILE A 279 -5.10 25.45 9.62
N LYS A 280 -5.16 25.70 10.94
CA LYS A 280 -6.23 25.22 11.83
C LYS A 280 -7.62 25.69 11.43
N ASN A 281 -7.70 26.87 10.80
CA ASN A 281 -8.96 27.46 10.34
C ASN A 281 -9.12 27.41 8.81
N ARG A 282 -8.21 26.76 8.07
CA ARG A 282 -8.32 26.69 6.61
C ARG A 282 -9.55 25.89 6.25
N LYS A 283 -10.42 26.51 5.46
CA LYS A 283 -11.52 25.85 4.77
C LYS A 283 -11.06 25.52 3.37
N GLY A 284 -11.30 24.29 2.94
CA GLY A 284 -10.76 23.78 1.70
C GLY A 284 -11.20 22.35 1.46
N LYS A 285 -10.67 21.75 0.40
CA LYS A 285 -10.92 20.35 0.04
C LYS A 285 -9.63 19.68 -0.38
N MET A 286 -9.52 18.39 -0.11
CA MET A 286 -8.44 17.57 -0.64
C MET A 286 -8.65 17.38 -2.15
N VAL A 287 -7.63 17.66 -2.95
CA VAL A 287 -7.59 17.40 -4.39
C VAL A 287 -6.24 16.76 -4.69
N ASN A 288 -6.25 15.55 -5.26
CA ASN A 288 -5.04 14.81 -5.66
C ASN A 288 -3.98 14.72 -4.55
N GLY A 289 -4.40 14.36 -3.33
CA GLY A 289 -3.49 14.22 -2.18
C GLY A 289 -3.01 15.53 -1.56
N THR A 290 -3.39 16.69 -2.11
CA THR A 290 -3.03 18.01 -1.58
C THR A 290 -4.24 18.76 -1.07
N PHE A 291 -4.09 19.48 0.04
CA PHE A 291 -5.14 20.34 0.57
C PHE A 291 -5.23 21.64 -0.27
N VAL A 292 -6.37 21.87 -0.92
CA VAL A 292 -6.65 23.09 -1.69
C VAL A 292 -7.61 23.97 -0.89
N LYS A 293 -7.16 25.18 -0.53
CA LYS A 293 -7.97 26.16 0.20
C LYS A 293 -9.12 26.65 -0.69
N ASN A 294 -10.31 26.79 -0.11
CA ASN A 294 -11.40 27.51 -0.79
C ASN A 294 -10.99 28.98 -0.88
N GLY A 295 -11.04 29.54 -2.10
CA GLY A 295 -10.81 30.97 -2.33
C GLY A 295 -11.77 31.84 -1.52
#